data_AF-A0A656GIQ5-F1
#
_entry.id   AF-A0A656GIQ5-F1
#
_cell.length_a   1.000
_cell.length_b   1.000
_cell.length_c   1.000
_cell.angle_alpha   90.00
_cell.angle_beta   90.00
_cell.angle_gamma   90.00
#
_symmetry.space_group_name_H-M   'P 1'
#
loop_
_entity.id
_entity.type
_entity.pdbx_description
1 polymer ?
#
loop_
_entity_poly.entity_id
_entity_poly.type
_entity_poly.pdbx_seq_one_letter_code
_entity_poly.pdbx_strand_id
1 'polypeptide(L)' 'ITLLLVTHDVDEALYLSDRVLVMGSRPGTITQQLPVGLQAPRDRRDPLLARLKAQALTELHQAHII' A
#
# COMPACT_ATOMS: atom_id res chain seq x y z
N ILE A 1 -7.64 -1.47 19.47
CA ILE A 1 -8.45 -0.64 18.55
C ILE A 1 -8.01 -1.00 17.13
N THR A 2 -8.93 -1.11 16.19
CA THR A 2 -8.62 -1.40 14.78
C THR A 2 -9.02 -0.20 13.94
N LEU A 3 -8.14 0.25 13.04
CA LEU A 3 -8.38 1.36 12.13
C LEU A 3 -8.30 0.87 10.68
N LEU A 4 -9.22 1.35 9.85
CA LEU A 4 -9.15 1.20 8.39
C LEU A 4 -9.04 2.60 7.78
N LEU A 5 -7.94 2.86 7.09
CA LEU A 5 -7.73 4.05 6.28
C LEU A 5 -7.91 3.70 4.81
N VAL A 6 -8.72 4.48 4.10
CA VAL A 6 -8.83 4.40 2.64
C VAL A 6 -8.28 5.70 2.08
N THR A 7 -7.21 5.59 1.32
CA THR A 7 -6.54 6.73 0.69
C THR A 7 -6.12 6.38 -0.73
N HIS A 8 -5.99 7.40 -1.57
CA HIS A 8 -5.42 7.27 -2.90
C HIS A 8 -3.90 7.53 -2.89
N ASP A 9 -3.33 7.94 -1.75
CA ASP A 9 -1.91 8.19 -1.57
C ASP A 9 -1.20 6.94 -1.02
N VAL A 10 -0.35 6.34 -1.86
CA VAL A 10 0.44 5.16 -1.52
C VAL A 10 1.46 5.45 -0.41
N ASP A 11 2.05 6.64 -0.38
CA ASP A 11 3.02 7.01 0.66
C ASP A 11 2.34 7.10 2.02
N GLU A 12 1.14 7.69 2.07
CA GLU A 12 0.33 7.74 3.28
C GLU A 12 -0.06 6.35 3.77
N ALA A 13 -0.54 5.48 2.88
CA ALA A 13 -0.94 4.12 3.20
C ALA A 13 0.22 3.31 3.83
N LEU A 14 1.41 3.38 3.21
CA LEU A 14 2.60 2.67 3.69
C LEU A 14 3.16 3.26 4.98
N TYR A 15 3.12 4.59 5.15
CA TYR A 15 3.64 5.24 6.34
C TYR A 15 2.79 4.95 7.57
N LEU A 16 1.45 4.92 7.42
CA LEU A 16 0.52 4.83 8.55
C LEU A 16 0.08 3.39 8.90
N SER A 17 0.16 2.45 7.96
CA SER A 17 -0.47 1.12 8.12
C SER A 17 0.56 0.01 8.35
N ASP A 18 0.18 -1.01 9.11
CA ASP A 18 0.99 -2.25 9.23
C ASP A 18 0.84 -3.16 8.01
N ARG A 19 -0.27 -2.99 7.28
CA ARG A 19 -0.62 -3.72 6.06
C ARG A 19 -1.34 -2.77 5.11
N VAL A 20 -1.01 -2.84 3.82
CA VAL A 20 -1.70 -2.10 2.76
C VAL A 20 -2.39 -3.10 1.84
N LEU A 21 -3.68 -2.85 1.56
CA LEU A 21 -4.46 -3.63 0.61
C LEU A 21 -4.60 -2.83 -0.68
N VAL A 22 -4.20 -3.40 -1.80
CA VAL A 22 -4.36 -2.79 -3.13
C VAL A 22 -5.69 -3.23 -3.69
N MET A 23 -6.50 -2.26 -4.13
CA MET A 23 -7.80 -2.51 -4.74
C MET A 23 -7.71 -2.30 -6.25
N GLY A 24 -8.25 -3.26 -7.01
CA GLY A 24 -8.38 -3.15 -8.46
C GLY A 24 -9.63 -2.38 -8.88
N SER A 25 -9.60 -1.82 -10.10
CA SER A 25 -10.73 -1.10 -10.67
C SER A 25 -11.61 -2.03 -11.52
N ARG A 26 -12.75 -2.43 -10.94
CA ARG A 26 -13.84 -3.17 -11.61
C ARG A 26 -13.48 -4.60 -12.09
N PRO A 27 -13.98 -5.64 -11.40
CA PRO A 27 -14.68 -5.59 -10.11
C PRO A 27 -13.76 -5.06 -9.01
N GLY A 28 -14.33 -4.39 -8.00
CA GLY A 28 -13.58 -3.82 -6.87
C GLY A 28 -13.05 -4.91 -5.92
N THR A 29 -12.03 -5.64 -6.36
CA THR A 29 -11.42 -6.74 -5.62
C THR A 29 -10.08 -6.32 -5.02
N ILE A 30 -9.68 -7.01 -3.95
CA ILE A 30 -8.32 -6.88 -3.43
C ILE A 30 -7.40 -7.67 -4.35
N THR A 31 -6.48 -6.98 -5.02
CA THR A 31 -5.52 -7.60 -5.95
C THR A 31 -4.25 -8.01 -5.23
N GLN A 32 -3.86 -7.26 -4.20
CA GLN A 32 -2.65 -7.55 -3.43
C GLN A 32 -2.78 -7.11 -1.97
N GLN A 33 -2.06 -7.82 -1.11
CA GLN A 33 -1.81 -7.41 0.26
C GLN A 33 -0.29 -7.24 0.47
N LEU A 34 0.10 -6.07 0.94
CA LEU A 34 1.47 -5.70 1.24
C LEU A 34 1.68 -5.59 2.76
N PRO A 35 2.45 -6.48 3.40
CA PRO A 35 2.85 -6.31 4.79
C PRO A 35 3.93 -5.21 4.90
N VAL A 36 3.70 -4.20 5.73
CA VAL A 36 4.66 -3.15 6.03
C VAL A 36 5.45 -3.59 7.26
N GLY A 37 6.52 -4.36 7.03
CA GLY A 37 7.35 -4.98 8.08
C GLY A 37 8.18 -4.00 8.94
N LEU A 38 7.76 -2.74 9.07
CA LEU A 38 8.40 -1.70 9.86
C LEU A 38 7.53 -1.33 11.06
N GLN A 39 8.12 -1.27 12.25
CA GLN A 39 7.44 -0.79 13.44
C GLN A 39 7.36 0.75 13.46
N ALA A 40 6.32 1.28 14.09
CA ALA A 40 6.18 2.72 14.32
C ALA A 40 7.05 3.18 15.51
N PRO A 41 7.60 4.41 15.50
CA PRO A 41 7.55 5.39 14.41
C PRO A 41 8.50 5.04 13.25
N ARG A 42 8.02 5.13 12.00
CA ARG A 42 8.77 4.75 10.80
C ARG A 42 9.63 5.92 10.28
N ASP A 43 10.84 5.65 9.82
CA ASP A 43 11.60 6.63 9.02
C ASP A 43 11.05 6.63 7.59
N ARG A 44 10.57 7.79 7.11
CA ARG A 44 10.07 7.94 5.73
C ARG A 44 11.13 7.65 4.67
N ARG A 45 12.41 7.67 5.05
CA ARG A 45 13.55 7.40 4.16
C ARG A 45 13.98 5.94 4.18
N ASP A 46 13.29 5.08 4.94
CA ASP A 46 13.61 3.65 4.97
C ASP A 46 13.51 3.07 3.55
N PRO A 47 14.58 2.44 3.03
CA PRO A 47 14.58 1.85 1.70
C PRO A 47 13.47 0.80 1.48
N LEU A 48 12.99 0.14 2.53
CA LEU A 48 11.88 -0.80 2.45
C LEU A 48 10.58 -0.09 2.04
N LEU A 49 10.30 1.11 2.55
CA LEU A 49 9.12 1.88 2.13
C LEU A 49 9.19 2.23 0.65
N ALA A 50 10.35 2.64 0.16
CA ALA A 50 10.54 2.92 -1.27
C ALA A 50 10.30 1.68 -2.15
N ARG A 51 10.75 0.50 -1.72
CA ARG A 51 10.50 -0.77 -2.41
C ARG A 51 9.02 -1.14 -2.41
N LEU A 52 8.36 -1.04 -1.26
CA LEU A 52 6.92 -1.34 -1.13
C LEU A 52 6.08 -0.37 -1.96
N LYS A 53 6.48 0.90 -2.04
CA LYS A 53 5.84 1.90 -2.92
C LYS A 53 5.94 1.51 -4.38
N ALA A 54 7.14 1.15 -4.85
CA ALA A 54 7.33 0.70 -6.23
C ALA A 54 6.47 -0.53 -6.54
N GLN A 55 6.39 -1.48 -5.61
CA GLN A 55 5.53 -2.66 -5.74
C GLN A 55 4.04 -2.26 -5.81
N ALA A 56 3.55 -1.43 -4.88
CA ALA A 56 2.16 -0.97 -4.86
C ALA A 56 1.76 -0.23 -6.15
N LEU A 57 2.62 0.65 -6.67
CA LEU A 57 2.39 1.37 -7.91
C LEU A 57 2.38 0.45 -9.13
N THR A 58 3.20 -0.61 -9.12
CA THR A 58 3.20 -1.63 -10.17
C THR A 58 1.86 -2.37 -10.20
N GLU A 59 1.38 -2.82 -9.03
CA GLU A 59 0.08 -3.49 -8.91
C GLU A 59 -1.08 -2.59 -9.34
N LEU A 60 -1.07 -1.32 -8.92
CA LEU A 60 -2.12 -0.37 -9.28
C LEU A 60 -2.18 -0.16 -10.80
N HIS A 61 -1.04 -0.06 -11.47
CA HIS A 61 -1.02 0.00 -12.94
C HIS A 61 -1.60 -1.26 -13.57
N GLN A 62 -1.17 -2.44 -13.12
CA GLN A 62 -1.68 -3.71 -13.66
C GLN A 62 -3.20 -3.85 -13.46
N ALA A 63 -3.71 -3.40 -12.32
CA ALA A 63 -5.12 -3.48 -11.99
C ALA A 63 -6.02 -2.47 -12.72
N HIS A 64 -5.44 -1.46 -13.39
CA HIS A 64 -6.18 -0.45 -14.18
C HIS A 64 -6.02 -0.62 -15.70
N ILE A 65 -5.15 -1.52 -16.17
CA ILE A 65 -4.86 -1.72 -17.61
C ILE A 65 -5.79 -2.76 -18.27
N ILE A 66 -6.88 -3.19 -17.60
CA ILE A 66 -7.86 -4.16 -18.14
C ILE A 66 -9.17 -3.46 -18.52
#